data_AF-A0A5S3VVJ3-F1
#
_entry.id   AF-A0A5S3VVJ3-F1
#
_cell.length_a   1.000
_cell.length_b   1.000
_cell.length_c   1.000
_cell.angle_alpha   90.00
_cell.angle_beta   90.00
_cell.angle_gamma   90.00
#
_symmetry.space_group_name_H-M   'P 1'
#
loop_
_entity.id
_entity.type
_entity.pdbx_description
1 polymer ?
#
loop_
_entity_poly.entity_id
_entity_poly.type
_entity_poly.pdbx_seq_one_letter_code
_entity_poly.pdbx_strand_id
1 'polypeptide(L)'
;MTHTAALIKSQKIILFDAQCKLCSAWCNFIIAQDPQAMFKLCSVQSPKGQQILMHFGYSTTDFASMVYIENAQAFIQSHAFFEVIKQLGYPWKLSGIFSVLPNRFNNWLYDKIASNRYTLFGKYHYCRIPSKQDQAHYL
;
A
#
# COMPACT_ATOMS: atom_id res chain seq x y z
N MET A 1 -14.28 12.00 12.71
CA MET A 1 -12.82 12.05 12.99
C MET A 1 -12.37 10.99 14.00
N THR A 2 -13.15 10.68 15.05
CA THR A 2 -12.85 9.63 16.05
C THR A 2 -12.72 8.21 15.47
N HIS A 3 -13.51 7.87 14.46
CA HIS A 3 -13.48 6.53 13.85
C HIS A 3 -12.19 6.25 13.06
N THR A 4 -11.66 7.25 12.34
CA THR A 4 -10.41 7.12 11.58
C THR A 4 -9.21 6.90 12.51
N ALA A 5 -9.13 7.66 13.60
CA ALA A 5 -8.06 7.54 14.60
C ALA A 5 -8.02 6.16 15.28
N ALA A 6 -9.20 5.61 15.63
CA ALA A 6 -9.28 4.26 16.18
C ALA A 6 -8.86 3.19 15.15
N LEU A 7 -9.26 3.36 13.89
CA LEU A 7 -8.95 2.45 12.80
C LEU A 7 -7.44 2.40 12.49
N ILE A 8 -6.78 3.55 12.31
CA ILE A 8 -5.32 3.61 12.04
C ILE A 8 -4.45 3.13 13.22
N LYS A 9 -5.02 3.08 14.43
CA LYS A 9 -4.35 2.57 15.62
C LYS A 9 -4.47 1.05 15.77
N SER A 10 -5.51 0.46 15.20
CA SER A 10 -5.86 -0.97 15.42
C SER A 10 -5.65 -1.85 14.18
N GLN A 11 -5.45 -1.28 13.00
CA GLN A 11 -5.34 -2.01 11.74
C GLN A 11 -4.02 -1.67 11.03
N LYS A 12 -3.48 -2.64 10.30
CA LYS A 12 -2.35 -2.47 9.38
C LYS A 12 -2.91 -2.14 8.01
N ILE A 13 -2.84 -0.87 7.60
CA ILE A 13 -3.56 -0.38 6.43
C ILE A 13 -2.59 -0.10 5.29
N ILE A 14 -2.92 -0.58 4.10
CA ILE A 14 -2.17 -0.28 2.88
C ILE A 14 -3.08 0.55 1.98
N LEU A 15 -2.73 1.83 1.84
CA LEU A 15 -3.35 2.73 0.89
C LEU A 15 -2.72 2.56 -0.48
N PHE A 16 -3.55 2.26 -1.48
CA PHE A 16 -3.09 1.99 -2.84
C PHE A 16 -3.97 2.69 -3.89
N ASP A 17 -3.41 2.90 -5.07
CA ASP A 17 -4.11 3.43 -6.22
C ASP A 17 -4.75 2.30 -7.04
N ALA A 18 -6.09 2.21 -6.99
CA ALA A 18 -6.85 1.15 -7.66
C ALA A 18 -6.83 1.27 -9.20
N GLN A 19 -6.50 2.44 -9.75
CA GLN A 19 -6.38 2.64 -11.20
C GLN A 19 -5.01 2.21 -11.72
N CYS A 20 -4.02 2.00 -10.85
CA CYS A 20 -2.68 1.61 -11.26
C CYS A 20 -2.55 0.08 -11.31
N LYS A 21 -2.21 -0.46 -12.50
CA LYS A 21 -2.02 -1.90 -12.69
C LYS A 21 -0.93 -2.48 -11.79
N LEU A 22 0.18 -1.76 -11.62
CA LEU A 22 1.27 -2.17 -10.73
C LEU A 22 0.82 -2.22 -9.26
N CYS A 23 0.11 -1.19 -8.77
CA CYS A 23 -0.39 -1.15 -7.40
C CYS A 23 -1.39 -2.29 -7.14
N SER A 24 -2.27 -2.57 -8.11
CA SER A 24 -3.22 -3.69 -8.02
C SER A 24 -2.54 -5.05 -8.06
N ALA A 25 -1.50 -5.23 -8.90
CA ALA A 25 -0.70 -6.45 -8.91
C ALA A 25 -0.01 -6.69 -7.56
N TRP A 26 0.53 -5.63 -6.97
CA TRP A 26 1.11 -5.68 -5.64
C TRP A 26 0.07 -6.04 -4.55
N CYS A 27 -1.13 -5.48 -4.61
CA CYS A 27 -2.21 -5.85 -3.68
C CYS A 27 -2.60 -7.33 -3.80
N ASN A 28 -2.71 -7.85 -5.03
CA ASN A 28 -2.98 -9.28 -5.25
C ASN A 28 -1.87 -10.17 -4.68
N PHE A 29 -0.62 -9.75 -4.84
CA PHE A 29 0.51 -10.45 -4.23
C PHE A 29 0.39 -10.48 -2.71
N ILE A 30 0.08 -9.35 -2.06
CA ILE A 30 -0.12 -9.30 -0.61
C ILE A 30 -1.22 -10.26 -0.17
N ILE A 31 -2.39 -10.24 -0.83
CA ILE A 31 -3.50 -11.15 -0.53
C ILE A 31 -3.05 -12.61 -0.60
N ALA A 32 -2.29 -12.97 -1.65
CA ALA A 32 -1.80 -14.34 -1.82
C ALA A 32 -0.79 -14.76 -0.73
N GLN A 33 -0.06 -13.81 -0.13
CA GLN A 33 0.95 -14.07 0.90
C GLN A 33 0.46 -13.81 2.34
N ASP A 34 -0.74 -13.27 2.51
CA ASP A 34 -1.36 -12.95 3.81
C ASP A 34 -2.67 -13.74 4.02
N PRO A 35 -2.62 -15.08 4.17
CA PRO A 35 -3.84 -15.88 4.33
C PRO A 35 -4.63 -15.53 5.62
N GLN A 36 -4.03 -14.81 6.55
CA GLN A 36 -4.65 -14.38 7.82
C GLN A 36 -5.34 -13.01 7.73
N ALA A 37 -5.28 -12.34 6.57
CA ALA A 37 -5.85 -11.02 6.36
C ALA A 37 -5.43 -9.98 7.40
N MET A 38 -4.14 -10.01 7.77
CA MET A 38 -3.50 -9.05 8.67
C MET A 38 -3.50 -7.64 8.06
N PHE A 39 -3.32 -7.53 6.74
CA PHE A 39 -3.30 -6.27 6.02
C PHE A 39 -4.67 -5.90 5.49
N LYS A 40 -4.99 -4.61 5.67
CA LYS A 40 -6.20 -3.98 5.18
C LYS A 40 -5.89 -3.04 4.02
N LEU A 41 -6.21 -3.49 2.81
CA LEU A 41 -6.14 -2.74 1.57
C LEU A 41 -7.25 -1.69 1.53
N CYS A 42 -6.89 -0.44 1.29
CA CYS A 42 -7.84 0.64 1.14
C CYS A 42 -7.47 1.48 -0.08
N SER A 43 -8.39 1.60 -1.03
CA SER A 43 -8.16 2.43 -2.21
C SER A 43 -8.14 3.90 -1.80
N VAL A 44 -7.14 4.65 -2.28
CA VAL A 44 -7.06 6.10 -2.09
C VAL A 44 -8.23 6.86 -2.73
N GLN A 45 -8.89 6.26 -3.72
CA GLN A 45 -10.09 6.82 -4.36
C GLN A 45 -11.37 6.65 -3.50
N SER A 46 -11.35 5.77 -2.50
CA SER A 46 -12.50 5.55 -1.62
C SER A 46 -12.67 6.70 -0.62
N PRO A 47 -13.90 7.00 -0.15
CA PRO A 47 -14.11 8.02 0.88
C PRO A 47 -13.28 7.77 2.14
N LYS A 48 -13.08 6.51 2.52
CA LYS A 48 -12.29 6.10 3.68
C LYS A 48 -10.79 6.34 3.45
N GLY A 49 -10.28 5.97 2.28
CA GLY A 49 -8.89 6.26 1.89
C GLY A 49 -8.59 7.75 1.93
N GLN A 50 -9.50 8.57 1.40
CA GLN A 50 -9.39 10.03 1.43
C GLN A 50 -9.35 10.60 2.86
N GLN A 51 -10.22 10.11 3.74
CA GLN A 51 -10.20 10.51 5.15
C GLN A 51 -8.88 10.15 5.85
N ILE A 52 -8.30 8.99 5.55
CA ILE A 52 -7.02 8.57 6.11
C ILE A 52 -5.88 9.45 5.57
N LEU A 53 -5.84 9.73 4.26
CA LEU A 53 -4.84 10.62 3.67
C LEU A 53 -4.90 12.03 4.30
N MET A 54 -6.10 12.59 4.45
CA MET A 54 -6.30 13.88 5.11
C MET A 54 -5.83 13.87 6.56
N HIS A 55 -6.01 12.75 7.29
CA HIS A 55 -5.55 12.63 8.67
C HIS A 55 -4.02 12.77 8.80
N PHE A 56 -3.28 12.25 7.82
CA PHE A 56 -1.81 12.34 7.78
C PHE A 56 -1.29 13.55 6.99
N GLY A 57 -2.16 14.43 6.49
CA GLY A 57 -1.77 15.60 5.70
C GLY A 57 -1.24 15.27 4.30
N TYR A 58 -1.57 14.11 3.74
CA TYR A 58 -1.18 13.72 2.38
C TYR A 58 -2.16 14.24 1.32
N SER A 59 -1.66 14.39 0.09
CA SER A 59 -2.50 14.78 -1.06
C SER A 59 -3.58 13.73 -1.33
N THR A 60 -4.78 14.23 -1.57
CA THR A 60 -5.99 13.46 -1.91
C THR A 60 -6.20 13.33 -3.42
N THR A 61 -5.36 14.00 -4.22
CA THR A 61 -5.47 14.06 -5.69
C THR A 61 -4.23 13.51 -6.38
N ASP A 62 -3.05 13.73 -5.82
CA ASP A 62 -1.77 13.32 -6.41
C ASP A 62 -1.16 12.15 -5.64
N PHE A 63 -1.43 10.95 -6.14
CA PHE A 63 -0.94 9.72 -5.55
C PHE A 63 0.40 9.33 -6.19
N ALA A 64 1.51 9.73 -5.58
CA ALA A 64 2.84 9.36 -6.07
C ALA A 64 3.22 7.92 -5.68
N SER A 65 2.72 7.41 -4.56
CA SER A 65 3.24 6.20 -3.90
C SER A 65 2.16 5.45 -3.14
N MET A 66 2.41 4.17 -2.88
CA MET A 66 1.71 3.43 -1.82
C MET A 66 2.03 4.03 -0.44
N VAL A 67 1.07 3.99 0.47
CA VAL A 67 1.28 4.37 1.89
C VAL A 67 0.92 3.17 2.75
N TYR A 68 1.79 2.83 3.69
CA TYR A 68 1.53 1.81 4.70
C TYR A 68 1.33 2.47 6.06
N ILE A 69 0.33 2.04 6.83
CA ILE A 69 0.00 2.60 8.13
C ILE A 69 -0.03 1.48 9.16
N GLU A 70 0.67 1.69 10.26
CA GLU A 70 0.70 0.79 11.41
C GLU A 70 0.91 1.62 12.69
N ASN A 71 0.17 1.31 13.75
CA ASN A 71 0.28 2.00 15.04
C ASN A 71 0.17 3.54 14.93
N ALA A 72 -0.75 4.03 14.09
CA ALA A 72 -0.93 5.45 13.77
C ALA A 72 0.31 6.16 13.16
N GLN A 73 1.29 5.40 12.64
CA GLN A 73 2.41 5.93 11.88
C GLN A 73 2.21 5.62 10.40
N ALA A 74 2.57 6.56 9.53
CA ALA A 74 2.52 6.39 8.08
C ALA A 74 3.93 6.24 7.50
N PHE A 75 4.10 5.22 6.69
CA PHE A 75 5.30 4.90 5.94
C PHE A 75 5.02 5.07 4.45
N ILE A 76 5.98 5.60 3.70
CA ILE A 76 5.83 5.93 2.27
C ILE A 76 6.97 5.34 1.43
N GLN A 77 6.82 5.37 0.11
CA GLN A 77 7.82 4.95 -0.86
C GLN A 77 8.36 3.53 -0.60
N SER A 78 9.68 3.33 -0.78
CA SER A 78 10.35 2.06 -0.54
C SER A 78 10.23 1.60 0.92
N HIS A 79 10.12 2.54 1.88
CA HIS A 79 9.98 2.19 3.29
C HIS A 79 8.65 1.47 3.55
N ALA A 80 7.54 1.96 2.98
CA ALA A 80 6.26 1.27 3.05
C ALA A 80 6.33 -0.16 2.52
N PHE A 81 7.02 -0.35 1.38
CA PHE A 81 7.20 -1.66 0.76
C PHE A 81 7.97 -2.62 1.67
N PHE A 82 9.12 -2.18 2.20
CA PHE A 82 9.93 -3.03 3.06
C PHE A 82 9.26 -3.37 4.39
N GLU A 83 8.50 -2.44 4.99
CA GLU A 83 7.75 -2.71 6.21
C GLU A 83 6.68 -3.79 6.00
N VAL A 84 5.94 -3.76 4.88
CA VAL A 84 4.98 -4.82 4.53
C VAL A 84 5.69 -6.16 4.31
N ILE A 85 6.77 -6.17 3.50
CA ILE A 85 7.52 -7.40 3.19
C ILE A 85 8.11 -8.08 4.43
N LYS A 86 8.65 -7.31 5.39
CA LYS A 86 9.20 -7.85 6.65
C LYS A 86 8.16 -8.63 7.45
N GLN A 87 6.89 -8.24 7.33
CA GLN A 87 5.77 -8.78 8.08
C GLN A 87 5.06 -9.95 7.37
N LEU A 88 5.30 -10.18 6.08
CA LEU A 88 4.79 -11.34 5.33
C LEU A 88 5.50 -12.67 5.70
N GLY A 89 6.49 -12.66 6.59
CA GLY A 89 7.18 -13.87 7.04
C GLY A 89 8.14 -14.46 6.01
N TYR A 90 8.61 -15.70 6.24
CA TYR A 90 9.51 -16.38 5.31
C TYR A 90 8.76 -16.89 4.06
N PRO A 91 9.39 -16.84 2.86
CA PRO A 91 10.77 -16.42 2.58
C PRO A 91 10.94 -14.90 2.38
N TRP A 92 9.85 -14.14 2.29
CA TRP A 92 9.87 -12.71 1.93
C TRP A 92 10.64 -11.83 2.90
N LYS A 93 10.65 -12.19 4.18
CA LYS A 93 11.46 -11.54 5.21
C LYS A 93 12.95 -11.49 4.84
N LEU A 94 13.47 -12.46 4.09
CA LEU A 94 14.85 -12.47 3.59
C LEU A 94 15.08 -11.39 2.53
N SER A 95 14.08 -11.05 1.71
CA SER A 95 14.17 -9.92 0.79
C SER A 95 14.25 -8.56 1.51
N GLY A 96 13.93 -8.51 2.80
CA GLY A 96 14.21 -7.36 3.66
C GLY A 96 15.71 -7.02 3.78
N ILE A 97 16.62 -7.93 3.43
CA ILE A 97 18.06 -7.65 3.32
C ILE A 97 18.34 -6.57 2.26
N PHE A 98 17.52 -6.47 1.20
CA PHE A 98 17.64 -5.38 0.23
C PHE A 98 17.29 -4.00 0.81
N SER A 99 16.67 -3.92 1.99
CA SER A 99 16.52 -2.64 2.71
C SER A 99 17.83 -2.11 3.29
N VAL A 100 18.89 -2.94 3.35
CA VAL A 100 20.25 -2.54 3.75
C VAL A 100 20.97 -1.81 2.61
N LEU A 101 20.47 -1.89 1.36
CA LEU A 101 20.97 -1.06 0.28
C LEU A 101 20.77 0.44 0.61
N PRO A 102 21.65 1.34 0.14
CA PRO A 102 21.55 2.76 0.46
C PRO A 102 20.14 3.29 0.15
N ASN A 103 19.48 3.91 1.13
CA ASN A 103 18.12 4.45 0.99
C ASN A 103 17.97 5.34 -0.26
N ARG A 104 19.04 6.04 -0.66
CA ARG A 104 19.08 6.85 -1.88
C ARG A 104 18.84 6.02 -3.15
N PHE A 105 19.43 4.83 -3.25
CA PHE A 105 19.25 3.95 -4.41
C PHE A 105 17.85 3.35 -4.43
N ASN A 106 17.39 2.83 -3.29
CA ASN A 106 16.05 2.25 -3.16
C ASN A 106 14.95 3.28 -3.45
N ASN A 107 15.08 4.51 -2.94
CA ASN A 107 14.14 5.59 -3.24
C ASN A 107 14.25 6.05 -4.69
N TRP A 108 15.46 6.17 -5.26
CA TRP A 108 15.61 6.54 -6.67
C TRP A 108 14.97 5.53 -7.62
N LEU A 109 15.20 4.24 -7.39
CA LEU A 109 14.59 3.18 -8.19
C LEU A 109 13.06 3.18 -8.01
N TYR A 110 12.60 3.33 -6.77
CA TYR A 110 11.17 3.43 -6.47
C TYR A 110 10.53 4.62 -7.18
N ASP A 111 11.11 5.81 -7.08
CA ASP A 111 10.60 7.04 -7.68
C ASP A 111 10.58 6.95 -9.20
N LYS A 112 11.58 6.31 -9.81
CA LYS A 112 11.58 6.04 -11.27
C LYS A 112 10.44 5.11 -11.66
N ILE A 113 10.20 4.02 -10.93
CA ILE A 113 9.09 3.11 -11.22
C ILE A 113 7.75 3.80 -10.97
N ALA A 114 7.59 4.48 -9.84
CA ALA A 114 6.37 5.19 -9.46
C ALA A 114 6.01 6.28 -10.48
N SER A 115 6.98 7.07 -10.93
CA SER A 115 6.77 8.13 -11.93
C SER A 115 6.43 7.58 -13.31
N ASN A 116 6.91 6.37 -13.65
CA ASN A 116 6.67 5.74 -14.95
C ASN A 116 5.60 4.64 -14.89
N ARG A 117 4.92 4.43 -13.75
CA ARG A 117 4.04 3.27 -13.52
C ARG A 117 2.93 3.14 -14.55
N TYR A 118 2.39 4.27 -15.02
CA TYR A 118 1.34 4.28 -16.02
C TYR A 118 1.89 4.03 -17.43
N THR A 119 3.08 4.51 -17.75
CA THR A 119 3.73 4.24 -19.04
C THR A 119 4.21 2.80 -19.14
N LEU A 120 4.73 2.23 -18.05
CA LEU A 120 5.29 0.88 -18.00
C LEU A 120 4.22 -0.20 -17.88
N PHE A 121 3.19 0.02 -17.05
CA PHE A 121 2.20 -1.01 -16.73
C PHE A 121 0.79 -0.66 -17.18
N GLY A 122 0.49 0.61 -17.44
CA GLY A 122 -0.84 1.09 -17.81
C GLY A 122 -1.76 1.39 -16.62
N LYS A 123 -2.98 1.80 -16.95
CA LYS A 123 -4.08 2.05 -16.01
C LYS A 123 -5.22 1.05 -16.21
N TYR A 124 -5.96 0.80 -15.14
CA TYR A 124 -7.31 0.25 -15.25
C TYR A 124 -8.30 1.40 -15.47
N HIS A 125 -9.26 1.20 -16.37
CA HIS A 125 -10.37 2.14 -16.60
C HIS A 125 -11.60 1.82 -15.74
N TYR A 126 -11.51 0.80 -14.88
CA TYR A 126 -12.60 0.32 -14.04
C TYR A 126 -12.08 0.03 -12.63
N CYS A 127 -12.96 0.17 -11.64
CA CYS A 127 -12.68 -0.24 -10.26
C CYS A 127 -12.90 -1.75 -10.13
N ARG A 128 -11.88 -2.49 -9.65
CA ARG A 128 -12.01 -3.92 -9.40
C ARG A 128 -12.72 -4.14 -8.08
N ILE A 129 -13.83 -4.87 -8.11
CA ILE A 129 -14.55 -5.29 -6.91
C ILE A 129 -13.85 -6.54 -6.35
N PRO A 130 -13.49 -6.56 -5.05
CA PRO A 130 -12.89 -7.74 -4.41
C PRO A 130 -13.79 -8.97 -4.54
N SER A 131 -13.18 -10.15 -4.70
CA SER A 131 -13.93 -11.41 -4.63
C SER A 131 -14.43 -11.65 -3.19
N LYS A 132 -15.43 -12.51 -2.99
CA LYS A 132 -15.92 -12.86 -1.63
C LYS A 132 -14.79 -13.40 -0.75
N GLN A 133 -13.84 -14.10 -1.33
CA GLN A 133 -12.69 -14.66 -0.62
C GLN A 133 -11.72 -13.57 -0.15
N ASP A 134 -11.58 -12.49 -0.92
CA ASP A 134 -10.63 -11.42 -0.63
C ASP A 134 -11.24 -10.30 0.22
N GLN A 135 -12.56 -10.30 0.45
CA GLN A 135 -13.27 -9.22 1.18
C GLN A 135 -12.67 -8.93 2.56
N ALA A 136 -12.14 -9.96 3.24
CA ALA A 136 -11.49 -9.79 4.54
C ALA A 136 -10.28 -8.84 4.49
N HIS A 137 -9.66 -8.67 3.33
CA HIS A 137 -8.51 -7.77 3.13
C HIS A 137 -8.90 -6.33 2.84
N TYR A 138 -10.15 -5.99 2.56
CA TYR A 138 -10.52 -4.63 2.12
C TYR A 138 -11.27 -3.84 3.19
N LEU A 139 -11.12 -2.51 3.16
CA LEU A 139 -11.85 -1.55 3.99
C LEU A 139 -12.88 -0.73 3.21
#